data_AF-A0A7J8SYH6-F1
#
_entry.id   AF-A0A7J8SYH6-F1
#
_cell.length_a   1.000
_cell.length_b   1.000
_cell.length_c   1.000
_cell.angle_alpha   90.00
_cell.angle_beta   90.00
_cell.angle_gamma   90.00
#
_symmetry.space_group_name_H-M   'P 1'
#
loop_
_entity.id
_entity.type
_entity.pdbx_description
1 polymer ?
#
loop_
_entity_poly.entity_id
_entity_poly.type
_entity_poly.pdbx_seq_one_letter_code
_entity_poly.pdbx_strand_id
1 'polypeptide(L)'
;MAAEEEDVWAKATKVADDLYEIRDTFFPQNADDKTSKLQHESDLALNLLDSIPAEQRKLPARRAAYEYLRGKILDVVPDYRKEAEDHLSKAVKLNPSLGDAWLCLGNCIWKKGDLTSAKNCFNLALSKSLLVILLCIVSGYLWSSEANLSVFELKISLLGISSADNQAEMVEESIQHAREAITLDVKDGNSWCKILQTCIML
;
A
#
# COMPACT_ATOMS: atom_id res chain seq x y z
N MET A 1 -7.06 14.87 -27.24
CA MET A 1 -7.51 13.47 -26.97
C MET A 1 -6.42 12.65 -26.31
N ALA A 2 -5.55 11.87 -26.97
CA ALA A 2 -4.61 10.96 -26.26
C ALA A 2 -3.77 11.61 -25.12
N ALA A 3 -3.25 12.84 -25.32
CA ALA A 3 -2.51 13.57 -24.28
C ALA A 3 -3.37 14.07 -23.12
N GLU A 4 -4.62 14.45 -23.37
CA GLU A 4 -5.58 14.85 -22.32
C GLU A 4 -6.12 13.62 -21.57
N GLU A 5 -6.23 12.47 -22.25
CA GLU A 5 -6.66 11.22 -21.66
C GLU A 5 -5.60 10.64 -20.71
N GLU A 6 -4.33 10.66 -21.12
CA GLU A 6 -3.21 10.25 -20.28
C GLU A 6 -3.03 11.18 -19.06
N ASP A 7 -3.35 12.46 -19.23
CA ASP A 7 -3.37 13.46 -18.16
C ASP A 7 -4.43 13.17 -17.08
N VAL A 8 -5.65 12.74 -17.46
CA VAL A 8 -6.70 12.39 -16.46
C VAL A 8 -6.30 11.17 -15.63
N TRP A 9 -5.72 10.14 -16.25
CA TRP A 9 -5.22 8.97 -15.53
C TRP A 9 -4.10 9.33 -14.56
N ALA A 10 -3.14 10.14 -15.01
CA ALA A 10 -2.04 10.60 -14.16
C ALA A 10 -2.56 11.40 -12.96
N LYS A 11 -3.54 12.27 -13.17
CA LYS A 11 -4.21 13.03 -12.11
C LYS A 11 -4.93 12.12 -11.12
N ALA A 12 -5.72 11.16 -11.59
CA ALA A 12 -6.44 10.24 -10.72
C ALA A 12 -5.50 9.38 -9.85
N THR A 13 -4.40 8.90 -10.45
CA THR A 13 -3.35 8.18 -9.71
C THR A 13 -2.71 9.07 -8.66
N LYS A 14 -2.30 10.29 -9.04
CA LYS A 14 -1.68 11.25 -8.12
C LYS A 14 -2.59 11.57 -6.94
N VAL A 15 -3.87 11.86 -7.18
CA VAL A 15 -4.82 12.14 -6.09
C VAL A 15 -4.98 10.94 -5.15
N ALA A 16 -4.96 9.71 -5.66
CA ALA A 16 -4.99 8.52 -4.82
C ALA A 16 -3.71 8.33 -3.99
N ASP A 17 -2.55 8.79 -4.48
CA ASP A 17 -1.28 8.79 -3.75
C ASP A 17 -1.26 9.89 -2.68
N ASP A 18 -1.65 11.12 -3.04
CA ASP A 18 -1.78 12.27 -2.14
C ASP A 18 -2.73 11.96 -0.97
N LEU A 19 -3.79 11.17 -1.20
CA LEU A 19 -4.68 10.68 -0.14
C LEU A 19 -3.98 9.82 0.91
N TYR A 20 -3.05 8.95 0.49
CA TYR A 20 -2.26 8.13 1.40
C TYR A 20 -1.24 9.00 2.15
N GLU A 21 -0.69 10.02 1.52
CA GLU A 21 0.15 11.01 2.21
C GLU A 21 -0.63 11.77 3.27
N ILE A 22 -1.85 12.22 2.98
CA ILE A 22 -2.72 12.88 3.97
C ILE A 22 -3.00 11.93 5.13
N ARG A 23 -3.33 10.66 4.85
CA ARG A 23 -3.56 9.65 5.88
C ARG A 23 -2.33 9.50 6.79
N ASP A 24 -1.13 9.54 6.23
CA ASP A 24 0.11 9.25 6.96
C ASP A 24 0.74 10.49 7.60
N THR A 25 0.37 11.70 7.18
CA THR A 25 0.97 12.96 7.65
C THR A 25 0.02 13.89 8.42
N PHE A 26 -1.30 13.72 8.26
CA PHE A 26 -2.28 14.55 8.95
C PHE A 26 -2.68 13.94 10.31
N PHE A 27 -2.37 14.66 11.39
CA PHE A 27 -2.64 14.25 12.78
C PHE A 27 -3.35 15.38 13.55
N PRO A 28 -4.66 15.56 13.36
CA PRO A 28 -5.45 16.54 14.11
C PRO A 28 -5.64 16.10 15.58
N GLN A 29 -6.03 17.04 16.45
CA GLN A 29 -6.31 16.75 17.86
C GLN A 29 -7.52 15.80 18.03
N ASN A 30 -8.51 15.89 17.14
CA ASN A 30 -9.67 15.01 17.13
C ASN A 30 -9.55 13.98 15.99
N ALA A 31 -9.69 12.70 16.32
CA ALA A 31 -9.66 11.61 15.34
C ALA A 31 -10.78 11.72 14.28
N ASP A 32 -11.95 12.25 14.67
CA ASP A 32 -13.09 12.41 13.77
C ASP A 32 -12.80 13.44 12.66
N ASP A 33 -11.98 14.45 12.94
CA ASP A 33 -11.57 15.45 11.95
C ASP A 33 -10.69 14.81 10.86
N LYS A 34 -9.83 13.84 11.26
CA LYS A 34 -9.00 13.08 10.32
C LYS A 34 -9.88 12.25 9.39
N THR A 35 -10.81 11.49 9.97
CA THR A 35 -11.72 10.64 9.21
C THR A 35 -12.61 11.47 8.29
N SER A 36 -13.14 12.59 8.77
CA SER A 36 -13.98 13.50 7.98
C SER A 36 -13.23 14.10 6.80
N LYS A 37 -11.98 14.53 7.02
CA LYS A 37 -11.11 15.03 5.93
C LYS A 37 -10.81 13.94 4.92
N LEU A 38 -10.40 12.76 5.37
CA LEU A 38 -10.12 11.62 4.49
C LEU A 38 -11.36 11.22 3.68
N GLN A 39 -12.54 11.22 4.29
CA GLN A 39 -13.78 10.94 3.60
C GLN A 39 -14.06 11.97 2.50
N HIS A 40 -13.95 13.26 2.83
CA HIS A 40 -14.20 14.33 1.89
C HIS A 40 -13.25 14.27 0.67
N GLU A 41 -11.95 14.12 0.92
CA GLU A 41 -10.95 14.01 -0.13
C GLU A 41 -11.13 12.72 -0.96
N SER A 42 -11.58 11.63 -0.33
CA SER A 42 -11.91 10.38 -1.03
C SER A 42 -13.07 10.58 -2.01
N ASP A 43 -14.12 11.28 -1.60
CA ASP A 43 -15.27 11.54 -2.46
C ASP A 43 -14.87 12.38 -3.68
N LEU A 44 -13.98 13.37 -3.50
CA LEU A 44 -13.41 14.15 -4.60
C LEU A 44 -12.56 13.29 -5.55
N ALA A 45 -11.72 12.41 -4.99
CA ALA A 45 -10.90 11.49 -5.75
C ALA A 45 -11.74 10.49 -6.57
N LEU A 46 -12.82 9.97 -5.98
CA LEU A 46 -13.76 9.08 -6.67
C LEU A 46 -14.46 9.81 -7.82
N ASN A 47 -14.90 11.06 -7.63
CA ASN A 47 -15.49 11.85 -8.70
C ASN A 47 -14.51 12.08 -9.87
N LEU A 48 -13.24 12.36 -9.56
CA LEU A 48 -12.19 12.47 -10.58
C LEU A 48 -11.98 11.14 -11.30
N LEU A 49 -11.90 10.04 -10.58
CA LEU A 49 -11.75 8.71 -11.16
C LEU A 49 -12.95 8.34 -12.06
N ASP A 50 -14.16 8.67 -11.62
CA ASP A 50 -15.40 8.38 -12.35
C ASP A 50 -15.54 9.22 -13.63
N SER A 51 -14.82 10.35 -13.73
CA SER A 51 -14.72 11.13 -14.97
C SER A 51 -14.01 10.41 -16.12
N ILE A 52 -13.25 9.35 -15.85
CA ILE A 52 -12.56 8.55 -16.87
C ILE A 52 -13.61 7.84 -17.75
N PRO A 53 -13.68 8.07 -19.06
CA PRO A 53 -14.69 7.46 -19.93
C PRO A 53 -14.65 5.92 -19.94
N ALA A 54 -15.81 5.27 -20.11
CA ALA A 54 -15.90 3.80 -20.13
C ALA A 54 -15.10 3.19 -21.30
N GLU A 55 -14.94 3.92 -22.39
CA GLU A 55 -14.15 3.55 -23.56
C GLU A 55 -12.69 3.28 -23.21
N GLN A 56 -12.13 4.06 -22.28
CA GLN A 56 -10.74 3.91 -21.83
C GLN A 56 -10.56 2.74 -20.85
N ARG A 57 -11.67 2.25 -20.27
CA ARG A 57 -11.70 1.13 -19.32
C ARG A 57 -11.91 -0.23 -20.02
N LYS A 58 -11.97 -0.27 -21.35
CA LYS A 58 -12.23 -1.51 -22.12
C LYS A 58 -11.11 -2.53 -22.02
N LEU A 59 -9.85 -2.06 -22.02
CA LEU A 59 -8.69 -2.94 -21.94
C LEU A 59 -8.59 -3.56 -20.54
N PRO A 60 -8.33 -4.87 -20.42
CA PRO A 60 -8.23 -5.54 -19.12
C PRO A 60 -7.25 -4.87 -18.15
N ALA A 61 -6.09 -4.41 -18.64
CA ALA A 61 -5.09 -3.72 -17.84
C ALA A 61 -5.59 -2.36 -17.31
N ARG A 62 -6.24 -1.55 -18.17
CA ARG A 62 -6.84 -0.27 -17.75
C ARG A 62 -8.02 -0.48 -16.81
N ARG A 63 -8.83 -1.51 -17.05
CA ARG A 63 -9.91 -1.90 -16.14
C ARG A 63 -9.37 -2.31 -14.78
N ALA A 64 -8.31 -3.13 -14.74
CA ALA A 64 -7.66 -3.52 -13.49
C ALA A 64 -7.11 -2.30 -12.73
N ALA A 65 -6.47 -1.37 -13.44
CA ALA A 65 -5.97 -0.13 -12.85
C ALA A 65 -7.09 0.76 -12.28
N TYR A 66 -8.21 0.89 -13.00
CA TYR A 66 -9.39 1.63 -12.51
C TYR A 66 -9.96 0.99 -11.23
N GLU A 67 -10.18 -0.32 -11.24
CA GLU A 67 -10.71 -1.06 -10.07
C GLU A 67 -9.74 -0.98 -8.88
N TYR A 68 -8.42 -1.03 -9.15
CA TYR A 68 -7.38 -0.85 -8.14
C TYR A 68 -7.43 0.55 -7.52
N LEU A 69 -7.41 1.61 -8.34
CA LEU A 69 -7.45 2.99 -7.86
C LEU A 69 -8.71 3.26 -7.04
N ARG A 70 -9.87 2.76 -7.50
CA ARG A 70 -11.14 2.89 -6.77
C ARG A 70 -11.07 2.22 -5.41
N GLY A 71 -10.55 0.99 -5.37
CA GLY A 71 -10.35 0.24 -4.14
C GLY A 71 -9.36 0.92 -3.18
N LYS A 72 -8.25 1.45 -3.71
CA LYS A 72 -7.24 2.20 -2.95
C LYS A 72 -7.84 3.45 -2.30
N ILE A 73 -8.60 4.24 -3.06
CA ILE A 73 -9.26 5.45 -2.53
C ILE A 73 -10.23 5.09 -1.40
N LEU A 74 -11.05 4.05 -1.58
CA LEU A 74 -12.00 3.60 -0.57
C LEU A 74 -11.33 3.02 0.68
N ASP A 75 -10.11 2.49 0.58
CA ASP A 75 -9.33 1.94 1.69
C ASP A 75 -8.55 3.02 2.48
N VAL A 76 -8.64 4.30 2.14
CA VAL A 76 -7.87 5.33 2.88
C VAL A 76 -8.41 5.54 4.30
N VAL A 77 -9.71 5.31 4.51
CA VAL A 77 -10.35 5.49 5.82
C VAL A 77 -9.98 4.33 6.76
N PRO A 78 -9.94 4.56 8.09
CA PRO A 78 -9.57 3.53 9.05
C PRO A 78 -10.55 2.35 9.07
N ASP A 79 -11.84 2.63 8.88
CA ASP A 79 -12.90 1.64 8.95
C ASP A 79 -12.92 0.72 7.73
N TYR A 80 -13.26 -0.55 7.96
CA TYR A 80 -13.43 -1.51 6.88
C TYR A 80 -14.61 -1.15 5.97
N ARG A 81 -14.35 -1.14 4.66
CA ARG A 81 -15.37 -0.98 3.62
C ARG A 81 -15.42 -2.19 2.72
N LYS A 82 -16.57 -2.85 2.69
CA LYS A 82 -16.82 -3.99 1.78
C LYS A 82 -16.63 -3.61 0.31
N GLU A 83 -17.01 -2.39 -0.07
CA GLU A 83 -16.82 -1.89 -1.43
C GLU A 83 -15.33 -1.84 -1.84
N ALA A 84 -14.43 -1.48 -0.91
CA ALA A 84 -13.00 -1.49 -1.17
C ALA A 84 -12.51 -2.93 -1.45
N GLU A 85 -12.92 -3.90 -0.62
CA GLU A 85 -12.59 -5.32 -0.81
C GLU A 85 -13.09 -5.83 -2.17
N ASP A 86 -14.32 -5.48 -2.55
CA ASP A 86 -14.93 -5.92 -3.81
C ASP A 86 -14.18 -5.37 -5.03
N HIS A 87 -13.78 -4.10 -4.99
CA HIS A 87 -13.00 -3.46 -6.06
C HIS A 87 -11.57 -4.00 -6.15
N LEU A 88 -10.88 -4.14 -5.03
CA LEU A 88 -9.52 -4.70 -4.98
C LEU A 88 -9.50 -6.17 -5.41
N SER A 89 -10.50 -6.95 -5.01
CA SER A 89 -10.68 -8.34 -5.44
C SER A 89 -10.89 -8.46 -6.95
N LYS A 90 -11.60 -7.51 -7.58
CA LYS A 90 -11.71 -7.45 -9.05
C LYS A 90 -10.39 -7.07 -9.70
N ALA A 91 -9.67 -6.11 -9.12
CA ALA A 91 -8.38 -5.66 -9.65
C ALA A 91 -7.36 -6.81 -9.72
N VAL A 92 -7.21 -7.60 -8.66
CA VAL A 92 -6.28 -8.75 -8.63
C VAL A 92 -6.72 -9.90 -9.53
N LYS A 93 -8.03 -10.06 -9.79
CA LYS A 93 -8.54 -11.05 -10.76
C LYS A 93 -8.26 -10.64 -12.20
N LEU A 94 -8.41 -9.34 -12.51
CA LEU A 94 -8.14 -8.80 -13.84
C LEU A 94 -6.65 -8.71 -14.15
N ASN A 95 -5.83 -8.37 -13.14
CA ASN A 95 -4.39 -8.31 -13.24
C ASN A 95 -3.70 -8.94 -12.02
N PRO A 96 -3.42 -10.26 -12.05
CA PRO A 96 -2.80 -10.96 -10.92
C PRO A 96 -1.35 -10.57 -10.61
N SER A 97 -0.66 -9.85 -11.51
CA SER A 97 0.71 -9.38 -11.27
C SER A 97 0.78 -8.03 -10.56
N LEU A 98 -0.35 -7.37 -10.33
CA LEU A 98 -0.42 -6.09 -9.65
C LEU A 98 -0.18 -6.26 -8.13
N GLY A 99 1.08 -6.24 -7.71
CA GLY A 99 1.50 -6.42 -6.31
C GLY A 99 0.84 -5.41 -5.37
N ASP A 100 0.74 -4.15 -5.78
CA ASP A 100 0.13 -3.09 -4.96
C ASP A 100 -1.37 -3.32 -4.70
N ALA A 101 -2.07 -3.95 -5.64
CA ALA A 101 -3.48 -4.31 -5.45
C ALA A 101 -3.64 -5.44 -4.43
N TRP A 102 -2.73 -6.42 -4.42
CA TRP A 102 -2.70 -7.46 -3.38
C TRP A 102 -2.37 -6.88 -2.00
N LEU A 103 -1.46 -5.91 -1.94
CA LEU A 103 -1.13 -5.22 -0.70
C LEU A 103 -2.33 -4.44 -0.15
N CYS A 104 -3.00 -3.67 -1.00
CA CYS A 104 -4.21 -2.93 -0.61
C CYS A 104 -5.34 -3.88 -0.20
N LEU A 105 -5.52 -5.00 -0.91
CA LEU A 105 -6.51 -6.02 -0.56
C LEU A 105 -6.21 -6.62 0.83
N GLY A 106 -4.94 -6.93 1.10
CA GLY A 106 -4.50 -7.41 2.41
C GLY A 106 -4.79 -6.42 3.53
N ASN A 107 -4.53 -5.12 3.32
CA ASN A 107 -4.86 -4.07 4.30
C ASN A 107 -6.37 -3.97 4.55
N CYS A 108 -7.17 -4.04 3.48
CA CYS A 108 -8.62 -4.00 3.59
C CYS A 108 -9.16 -5.19 4.40
N ILE A 109 -8.68 -6.40 4.11
CA ILE A 109 -9.05 -7.63 4.85
C ILE A 109 -8.52 -7.61 6.29
N TRP A 110 -7.36 -6.98 6.53
CA TRP A 110 -6.83 -6.77 7.87
C TRP A 110 -7.79 -5.92 8.72
N LYS A 111 -8.31 -4.83 8.16
CA LYS A 111 -9.32 -3.99 8.84
C LYS A 111 -10.62 -4.73 9.14
N LYS A 112 -10.98 -5.72 8.32
CA LYS A 112 -12.12 -6.62 8.56
C LYS A 112 -11.89 -7.57 9.75
N GLY A 113 -10.63 -7.80 10.13
CA GLY A 113 -10.22 -8.71 11.21
C GLY A 113 -9.91 -10.14 10.75
N ASP A 114 -9.95 -10.45 9.45
CA ASP A 114 -9.58 -11.76 8.92
C ASP A 114 -8.06 -11.83 8.65
N LEU A 115 -7.30 -12.03 9.74
CA LEU A 115 -5.83 -12.03 9.71
C LEU A 115 -5.26 -13.13 8.80
N THR A 116 -5.90 -14.29 8.73
CA THR A 116 -5.45 -15.43 7.91
C THR A 116 -5.54 -15.09 6.43
N SER A 117 -6.66 -14.54 5.99
CA SER A 117 -6.85 -14.13 4.60
C SER A 117 -5.96 -12.93 4.24
N ALA A 118 -5.78 -11.98 5.17
CA ALA A 118 -4.87 -10.85 4.98
C ALA A 118 -3.42 -11.31 4.78
N LYS A 119 -2.94 -12.25 5.60
CA LYS A 119 -1.60 -12.85 5.50
C LYS A 119 -1.39 -13.54 4.14
N ASN A 120 -2.39 -14.27 3.65
CA ASN A 120 -2.33 -14.87 2.32
C ASN A 120 -2.21 -13.81 1.21
N CYS A 121 -2.97 -12.71 1.33
CA CYS A 121 -2.88 -11.60 0.37
C CYS A 121 -1.51 -10.93 0.40
N PHE A 122 -0.93 -10.71 1.59
CA PHE A 122 0.43 -10.18 1.71
C PHE A 122 1.47 -11.12 1.10
N ASN A 123 1.41 -12.43 1.38
CA ASN A 123 2.30 -13.40 0.76
C ASN A 123 2.20 -13.40 -0.78
N LEU A 124 0.99 -13.27 -1.31
CA LEU A 124 0.80 -13.13 -2.75
C LEU A 124 1.36 -11.80 -3.26
N ALA A 125 1.12 -10.68 -2.58
CA ALA A 125 1.71 -9.39 -2.92
C ALA A 125 3.24 -9.47 -2.99
N LEU A 126 3.86 -10.10 -2.00
CA LEU A 126 5.30 -10.35 -1.92
C LEU A 126 5.76 -11.22 -3.09
N SER A 127 5.06 -12.31 -3.39
CA SER A 127 5.42 -13.19 -4.51
C SER A 127 5.39 -12.46 -5.86
N LYS A 128 4.44 -11.54 -6.05
CA LYS A 128 4.28 -10.78 -7.30
C LYS A 128 5.26 -9.61 -7.38
N SER A 129 5.46 -8.90 -6.28
CA SER A 129 6.44 -7.82 -6.18
C SER A 129 7.87 -8.35 -6.29
N LEU A 130 8.21 -9.45 -5.61
CA LEU A 130 9.51 -10.10 -5.72
C LEU A 130 9.72 -10.70 -7.11
N LEU A 131 8.69 -11.26 -7.75
CA LEU A 131 8.78 -11.69 -9.15
C LEU A 131 9.02 -10.51 -10.10
N VAL A 132 8.44 -9.34 -9.82
CA VAL A 132 8.74 -8.10 -10.55
C VAL A 132 10.17 -7.64 -10.28
N ILE A 133 10.66 -7.65 -9.04
CA ILE A 133 12.05 -7.32 -8.68
C ILE A 133 13.03 -8.29 -9.33
N LEU A 134 12.77 -9.60 -9.28
CA LEU A 134 13.59 -10.64 -9.90
C LEU A 134 13.57 -10.51 -11.43
N LEU A 135 12.41 -10.24 -12.03
CA LEU A 135 12.29 -9.96 -13.47
C LEU A 135 13.02 -8.65 -13.84
N CYS A 136 13.01 -7.61 -13.01
CA CYS A 136 13.74 -6.36 -13.21
C CYS A 136 15.26 -6.56 -13.09
N ILE A 137 15.72 -7.40 -12.15
CA ILE A 137 17.13 -7.80 -12.00
C ILE A 137 17.58 -8.64 -13.20
N VAL A 138 16.74 -9.57 -13.65
CA VAL A 138 17.04 -10.43 -14.82
C VAL A 138 16.90 -9.67 -16.15
N SER A 139 16.05 -8.63 -16.23
CA SER A 139 15.86 -7.75 -17.40
C SER A 139 16.75 -6.49 -17.41
N GLY A 140 17.51 -6.26 -16.35
CA GLY A 140 18.81 -5.61 -16.42
C GLY A 140 18.89 -4.10 -16.21
N TYR A 141 17.80 -3.33 -16.03
CA TYR A 141 17.94 -1.87 -15.83
C TYR A 141 16.87 -1.23 -14.90
N LEU A 142 17.39 -0.55 -13.86
CA LEU A 142 16.75 0.40 -12.92
C LEU A 142 15.80 -0.12 -11.83
N TRP A 143 16.32 -0.26 -10.61
CA TRP A 143 15.65 0.26 -9.40
C TRP A 143 16.71 0.72 -8.39
N SER A 144 16.84 2.03 -8.21
CA SER A 144 17.66 2.61 -7.13
C SER A 144 16.84 2.65 -5.84
N SER A 145 17.18 1.85 -4.82
CA SER A 145 17.10 2.25 -3.40
C SER A 145 17.23 1.03 -2.47
N GLU A 146 18.36 0.91 -1.77
CA GLU A 146 18.52 0.00 -0.62
C GLU A 146 17.56 0.36 0.55
N ALA A 147 17.04 1.60 0.56
CA ALA A 147 16.12 2.11 1.58
C ALA A 147 14.70 1.49 1.57
N ASN A 148 14.25 0.93 0.44
CA ASN A 148 12.92 0.30 0.37
C ASN A 148 12.92 -1.14 0.89
N LEU A 149 14.07 -1.81 0.91
CA LEU A 149 14.20 -3.19 1.38
C LEU A 149 14.10 -3.27 2.91
N SER A 150 14.71 -2.32 3.63
CA SER A 150 14.67 -2.27 5.10
C SER A 150 13.28 -1.95 5.66
N VAL A 151 12.54 -1.04 5.01
CA VAL A 151 11.14 -0.73 5.38
C VAL A 151 10.20 -1.91 5.09
N PHE A 152 10.56 -2.73 4.10
CA PHE A 152 9.81 -3.90 3.65
C PHE A 152 10.01 -5.11 4.58
N GLU A 153 11.25 -5.39 5.00
CA GLU A 153 11.57 -6.42 6.00
C GLU A 153 10.91 -6.13 7.35
N LEU A 154 10.94 -4.86 7.79
CA LEU A 154 10.26 -4.39 9.00
C LEU A 154 8.74 -4.64 8.95
N LYS A 155 8.11 -4.42 7.78
CA LYS A 155 6.66 -4.61 7.61
C LYS A 155 6.26 -6.09 7.57
N ILE A 156 7.12 -6.97 7.07
CA ILE A 156 6.93 -8.43 7.11
C ILE A 156 7.03 -8.96 8.55
N SER A 157 7.97 -8.44 9.33
CA SER A 157 8.14 -8.78 10.76
C SER A 157 6.96 -8.30 11.61
N LEU A 158 6.51 -7.05 11.42
CA LEU A 158 5.36 -6.45 12.13
C LEU A 158 4.00 -7.12 11.83
N LEU A 159 3.85 -7.77 10.68
CA LEU A 159 2.59 -8.41 10.24
C LEU A 159 2.47 -9.89 10.65
N GLY A 160 3.38 -10.43 11.47
CA GLY A 160 3.26 -11.79 12.02
C GLY A 160 3.23 -12.89 10.95
N ILE A 161 3.99 -12.70 9.86
CA ILE A 161 3.95 -13.58 8.69
C ILE A 161 4.67 -14.94 8.92
N SER A 162 5.33 -15.14 10.07
CA SER A 162 5.99 -16.40 10.46
C SER A 162 5.14 -17.27 11.41
N SER A 163 5.39 -18.58 11.42
CA SER A 163 4.89 -19.54 12.42
C SER A 163 5.37 -19.13 13.83
N ALA A 164 4.52 -19.35 14.83
CA ALA A 164 4.63 -18.79 16.18
C ALA A 164 5.92 -19.11 16.97
N ASP A 165 6.84 -19.94 16.47
CA ASP A 165 8.04 -20.34 17.21
C ASP A 165 9.24 -19.38 17.11
N ASN A 166 9.27 -18.44 16.14
CA ASN A 166 10.44 -17.58 15.90
C ASN A 166 10.18 -16.06 16.05
N GLN A 167 9.10 -15.66 16.72
CA GLN A 167 8.72 -14.24 16.82
C GLN A 167 9.77 -13.37 17.55
N ALA A 168 10.42 -13.88 18.60
CA ALA A 168 11.38 -13.10 19.38
C ALA A 168 12.68 -12.83 18.61
N GLU A 169 13.24 -13.84 17.95
CA GLU A 169 14.48 -13.76 17.19
C GLU A 169 14.34 -12.82 15.98
N MET A 170 13.17 -12.84 15.32
CA MET A 170 12.88 -11.97 14.18
C MET A 170 12.57 -10.52 14.55
N VAL A 171 11.95 -10.29 15.73
CA VAL A 171 11.81 -8.93 16.27
C VAL A 171 13.20 -8.36 16.58
N GLU A 172 14.10 -9.19 17.09
CA GLU A 172 15.48 -8.80 17.38
C GLU A 172 16.29 -8.51 16.10
N GLU A 173 16.17 -9.33 15.06
CA GLU A 173 16.76 -9.07 13.73
C GLU A 173 16.19 -7.81 13.09
N SER A 174 14.88 -7.59 13.20
CA SER A 174 14.23 -6.39 12.65
C SER A 174 14.67 -5.12 13.38
N ILE A 175 14.85 -5.19 14.70
CA ILE A 175 15.44 -4.11 15.50
C ILE A 175 16.91 -3.90 15.09
N GLN A 176 17.66 -4.96 14.82
CA GLN A 176 19.06 -4.88 14.41
C GLN A 176 19.22 -4.20 13.04
N HIS A 177 18.39 -4.57 12.06
CA HIS A 177 18.40 -3.93 10.73
C HIS A 177 17.94 -2.47 10.81
N ALA A 178 16.95 -2.16 11.66
CA ALA A 178 16.54 -0.78 11.91
C ALA A 178 17.66 0.06 12.58
N ARG A 179 18.45 -0.53 13.48
CA ARG A 179 19.63 0.10 14.09
C ARG A 179 20.73 0.37 13.06
N GLU A 180 20.99 -0.58 12.17
CA GLU A 180 21.97 -0.43 11.09
C GLU A 180 21.56 0.65 10.09
N ALA A 181 20.27 0.75 9.76
CA ALA A 181 19.73 1.83 8.92
C ALA A 181 19.96 3.24 9.54
N ILE A 182 19.84 3.39 10.87
CA ILE A 182 20.18 4.67 11.55
C ILE A 182 21.67 4.96 11.48
N THR A 183 22.54 3.93 11.58
CA THR A 183 23.99 4.17 11.50
C THR A 183 24.43 4.70 10.13
N LEU A 184 23.61 4.48 9.10
CA LEU A 184 23.82 5.01 7.75
C LEU A 184 23.27 6.43 7.55
N ASP A 185 22.20 6.83 8.25
CA ASP A 185 21.72 8.22 8.25
C ASP A 185 21.06 8.64 9.58
N VAL A 186 21.86 9.24 10.46
CA VAL A 186 21.48 9.63 11.83
C VAL A 186 20.46 10.80 11.87
N LYS A 187 20.25 11.49 10.73
CA LYS A 187 19.39 12.69 10.68
C LYS A 187 17.97 12.45 10.17
N ASP A 188 17.61 11.24 9.73
CA ASP A 188 16.27 10.95 9.24
C ASP A 188 15.26 10.74 10.38
N GLY A 189 14.37 11.72 10.58
CA GLY A 189 13.30 11.67 11.58
C GLY A 189 12.30 10.52 11.35
N ASN A 190 12.12 10.07 10.10
CA ASN A 190 11.23 8.95 9.79
C ASN A 190 11.78 7.61 10.30
N SER A 191 13.11 7.45 10.32
CA SER A 191 13.77 6.26 10.85
C SER A 191 13.59 6.13 12.38
N TRP A 192 13.61 7.26 13.10
CA TRP A 192 13.31 7.31 14.53
C TRP A 192 11.84 7.02 14.87
N CYS A 193 10.90 7.56 14.09
CA CYS A 193 9.47 7.28 14.28
C CYS A 193 9.12 5.80 14.11
N LYS A 194 9.75 5.12 13.13
CA LYS A 194 9.56 3.68 12.91
C LYS A 194 9.98 2.87 14.13
N ILE A 195 11.13 3.18 14.73
CA ILE A 195 11.62 2.48 15.94
C ILE A 195 10.76 2.77 17.15
N LEU A 196 10.33 4.03 17.34
CA LEU A 196 9.44 4.37 18.44
C LEU A 196 8.15 3.54 18.36
N GLN A 197 7.62 3.36 17.15
CA GLN A 197 6.45 2.53 16.91
C GLN A 197 6.73 1.03 17.08
N THR A 198 7.94 0.55 16.76
CA THR A 198 8.37 -0.82 17.05
C THR A 198 8.52 -1.08 18.56
N CYS A 199 9.05 -0.11 19.32
CA CYS A 199 9.28 -0.25 20.77
C CYS A 199 8.02 -0.06 21.63
N ILE A 200 7.04 0.72 21.19
CA ILE A 200 5.77 0.93 21.93
C ILE A 200 4.83 -0.30 21.83
N MET A 201 5.07 -1.22 20.89
CA MET A 201 4.25 -2.41 20.68
C MET A 201 4.85 -3.71 21.29
N LEU A 202 5.88 -3.59 22.13
CA LEU A 202 6.34 -4.63 23.08
C LEU A 202 5.60 -4.47 24.40
#